data_AF-A0A529X5S6-F1
#
_entry.id   AF-A0A529X5S6-F1
#
_cell.length_a   1.000
_cell.length_b   1.000
_cell.length_c   1.000
_cell.angle_alpha   90.00
_cell.angle_beta   90.00
_cell.angle_gamma   90.00
#
_symmetry.space_group_name_H-M   'P 1'
#
loop_
_entity.id
_entity.type
_entity.pdbx_description
1 polymer ?
#
loop_
_entity_poly.entity_id
_entity_poly.type
_entity_poly.pdbx_seq_one_letter_code
_entity_poly.pdbx_strand_id
1 'polypeptide(L)'
;AGARAGLTSFLAGVARTVIDRNVTINSLLPGKLDTDRLRGPHEAGTQEDPGAAAARKARISADVPAKRLGTPEEFGQICAFLCSVHAGYLTG
;
A
#
# COMPACT_ATOMS: atom_id res chain seq x y z
N ALA A 1 -10.94 3.08 -11.22
CA ALA A 1 -11.34 3.63 -9.89
C ALA A 1 -12.41 2.77 -9.20
N GLY A 2 -13.43 2.27 -9.91
CA GLY A 2 -14.56 1.55 -9.30
C GLY A 2 -14.24 0.22 -8.60
N ALA A 3 -13.31 -0.60 -9.11
CA ALA A 3 -13.01 -1.91 -8.53
C ALA A 3 -12.56 -1.84 -7.05
N ARG A 4 -11.71 -0.86 -6.71
CA ARG A 4 -11.24 -0.67 -5.33
C ARG A 4 -12.34 -0.12 -4.42
N ALA A 5 -13.12 0.85 -4.90
CA ALA A 5 -14.25 1.37 -4.13
C ALA A 5 -15.31 0.29 -3.86
N GLY A 6 -15.61 -0.55 -4.85
CA GLY A 6 -16.51 -1.69 -4.69
C GLY A 6 -16.00 -2.70 -3.67
N LEU A 7 -14.70 -3.02 -3.71
CA LEU A 7 -14.07 -3.90 -2.72
C LEU A 7 -14.12 -3.28 -1.31
N THR A 8 -13.82 -1.99 -1.15
CA THR A 8 -13.91 -1.30 0.15
C THR A 8 -15.34 -1.38 0.72
N SER A 9 -16.36 -1.05 -0.08
CA SER A 9 -17.75 -1.15 0.37
C SER A 9 -18.17 -2.58 0.72
N PHE A 10 -17.73 -3.56 -0.07
CA PHE A 10 -17.99 -4.97 0.19
C PHE A 10 -17.36 -5.42 1.52
N LEU A 11 -16.07 -5.13 1.74
CA LEU A 11 -15.36 -5.53 2.96
C LEU A 11 -15.92 -4.85 4.21
N ALA A 12 -16.36 -3.59 4.13
CA ALA A 12 -17.06 -2.92 5.24
C ALA A 12 -18.39 -3.61 5.63
N GLY A 13 -19.04 -4.30 4.69
CA GLY A 13 -20.18 -5.16 4.98
C GLY A 13 -19.76 -6.46 5.66
N VAL A 14 -18.81 -7.19 5.05
CA VAL A 14 -18.38 -8.52 5.51
C VAL A 14 -17.68 -8.47 6.87
N ALA A 15 -16.88 -7.44 7.16
CA ALA A 15 -16.16 -7.28 8.42
C ALA A 15 -17.10 -7.41 9.65
N ARG A 16 -18.33 -6.91 9.55
CA ARG A 16 -19.33 -6.94 10.63
C ARG A 16 -19.97 -8.32 10.83
N THR A 17 -19.91 -9.21 9.84
CA THR A 17 -20.54 -10.54 9.91
C THR A 17 -19.62 -11.62 10.47
N VAL A 18 -18.34 -11.31 10.69
CA VAL A 18 -17.30 -12.27 11.09
C VAL A 18 -16.58 -11.91 12.39
N ILE A 19 -16.78 -10.72 12.92
CA ILE A 19 -16.07 -10.25 14.13
C ILE A 19 -16.47 -11.00 15.40
N ASP A 20 -17.68 -11.57 15.45
CA ASP A 20 -18.14 -12.47 16.51
C ASP A 20 -17.26 -13.73 16.64
N ARG A 21 -16.57 -14.10 15.56
CA ARG A 21 -15.59 -15.20 15.50
C ARG A 21 -14.14 -14.72 15.64
N ASN A 22 -13.92 -13.50 16.13
CA ASN A 22 -12.59 -12.89 16.28
C ASN A 22 -11.81 -12.80 14.95
N VAL A 23 -12.51 -12.56 13.85
CA VAL A 23 -11.92 -12.32 12.53
C VAL A 23 -12.04 -10.83 12.19
N THR A 24 -10.91 -10.16 11.99
CA THR A 24 -10.86 -8.76 11.54
C THR A 24 -10.58 -8.67 10.05
N ILE A 25 -11.25 -7.75 9.36
CA ILE A 25 -10.98 -7.45 7.95
C ILE A 25 -10.67 -5.96 7.87
N ASN A 26 -9.52 -5.61 7.30
CA ASN A 26 -9.07 -4.22 7.18
C ASN A 26 -8.50 -3.96 5.78
N SER A 27 -8.57 -2.71 5.33
CA SER A 27 -7.95 -2.27 4.07
C SER A 27 -6.81 -1.30 4.32
N LEU A 28 -5.63 -1.56 3.74
CA LEU A 28 -4.52 -0.61 3.70
C LEU A 28 -4.43 0.06 2.33
N LEU A 29 -4.46 1.39 2.31
CA LEU A 29 -4.48 2.20 1.09
C LEU A 29 -3.12 2.90 0.92
N PRO A 30 -2.14 2.27 0.25
CA PRO A 30 -0.85 2.89 0.05
C PRO A 30 -0.93 4.07 -0.92
N GLY A 31 -0.16 5.13 -0.61
CA GLY A 31 0.21 6.16 -1.56
C GLY A 31 1.32 5.66 -2.51
N LYS A 32 2.32 6.50 -2.77
CA LYS A 32 3.48 6.12 -3.60
C LYS A 32 4.53 5.42 -2.72
N LEU A 33 4.75 4.12 -2.98
CA LEU A 33 5.76 3.30 -2.30
C LEU A 33 6.92 2.94 -3.24
N ASP A 34 8.14 2.94 -2.71
CA ASP A 34 9.35 2.56 -3.44
C ASP A 34 9.37 1.05 -3.68
N THR A 35 8.82 0.63 -4.81
CA THR A 35 8.63 -0.76 -5.21
C THR A 35 9.09 -0.95 -6.65
N ASP A 36 9.41 -2.18 -7.05
CA ASP A 36 9.76 -2.48 -8.44
C ASP A 36 8.71 -2.01 -9.44
N ARG A 37 7.43 -2.09 -9.09
CA ARG A 37 6.34 -1.58 -9.93
C ARG A 37 6.33 -0.06 -10.07
N LEU A 38 6.95 0.68 -9.16
CA LEU A 38 7.10 2.14 -9.29
C LEU A 38 8.46 2.51 -9.95
N ARG A 39 9.45 1.62 -9.81
CA ARG A 39 10.76 1.71 -10.49
C ARG A 39 10.59 1.24 -11.93
N GLY A 40 10.25 2.15 -12.84
CA GLY A 40 10.34 1.84 -14.27
C GLY A 40 11.79 1.61 -14.72
N PRO A 41 12.03 1.29 -16.00
CA PRO A 41 11.09 0.71 -16.96
C PRO A 41 10.76 -0.75 -16.61
N HIS A 42 9.57 -1.21 -17.02
CA HIS A 42 9.07 -2.56 -16.71
C HIS A 42 9.23 -3.54 -17.87
N GLU A 43 9.81 -3.09 -19.00
CA GLU A 43 10.06 -3.95 -20.15
C GLU A 43 11.26 -4.87 -19.87
N ALA A 44 11.08 -6.16 -20.12
CA ALA A 44 12.13 -7.14 -19.89
C ALA A 44 13.36 -6.83 -20.74
N GLY A 45 14.55 -6.78 -20.11
CA GLY A 45 15.82 -6.47 -20.77
C GLY A 45 16.15 -4.98 -20.86
N THR A 46 15.26 -4.08 -20.42
CA THR A 46 15.57 -2.65 -20.33
C THR A 46 16.28 -2.33 -19.02
N GLN A 47 17.50 -1.79 -19.11
CA GLN A 47 18.20 -1.20 -17.98
C GLN A 47 18.09 0.31 -18.07
N GLU A 48 17.58 0.94 -17.02
CA GLU A 48 17.59 2.39 -16.93
C GLU A 48 18.96 2.90 -16.51
N ASP A 49 19.36 4.02 -17.10
CA ASP A 49 20.47 4.80 -16.58
C ASP A 49 20.21 5.20 -15.11
N PRO A 50 21.18 5.00 -14.19
CA PRO A 50 21.02 5.36 -12.78
C PRO A 50 20.65 6.83 -12.54
N GLY A 51 21.16 7.75 -13.37
CA GLY A 51 20.84 9.17 -13.29
C GLY A 51 19.38 9.45 -13.64
N ALA A 52 18.88 8.83 -14.71
CA ALA A 52 17.48 8.90 -15.09
C ALA A 52 16.55 8.30 -14.01
N ALA A 53 16.93 7.16 -13.42
CA ALA A 53 16.20 6.53 -12.32
C ALA A 53 16.11 7.45 -11.09
N ALA A 54 17.22 8.08 -10.72
CA ALA A 54 17.28 9.03 -9.62
C ALA A 54 16.44 10.28 -9.88
N ALA A 55 16.53 10.86 -11.07
CA ALA A 55 15.75 12.03 -11.48
C ALA A 55 14.23 11.74 -11.47
N ARG A 56 13.82 10.54 -11.94
CA ARG A 56 12.43 10.11 -11.87
C ARG A 56 11.97 9.96 -10.42
N LYS A 57 12.74 9.28 -9.57
CA LYS A 57 12.41 9.14 -8.14
C LYS A 57 12.26 10.49 -7.45
N ALA A 58 13.16 11.44 -7.73
CA ALA A 58 13.10 12.81 -7.21
C ALA A 58 11.82 13.53 -7.66
N ARG A 59 11.48 13.46 -8.95
CA ARG A 59 10.25 14.05 -9.51
C ARG A 59 8.99 13.47 -8.86
N ILE A 60 8.89 12.15 -8.78
CA ILE A 60 7.73 11.47 -8.17
C ILE A 60 7.59 11.87 -6.69
N SER A 61 8.72 11.97 -5.98
CA SER A 61 8.78 12.35 -4.56
C SER A 61 8.38 13.80 -4.34
N ALA A 62 8.71 14.71 -5.26
CA ALA A 62 8.34 16.12 -5.17
C ALA A 62 6.82 16.34 -5.16
N ASP A 63 6.07 15.50 -5.88
CA ASP A 63 4.60 15.52 -5.90
C ASP A 63 3.96 14.99 -4.61
N VAL A 64 4.70 14.24 -3.80
CA VAL A 64 4.20 13.73 -2.51
C VAL A 64 4.38 14.84 -1.46
N PRO A 65 3.35 15.18 -0.66
CA PRO A 65 3.50 16.20 0.38
C PRO A 65 4.64 15.93 1.37
N ALA A 66 4.87 14.66 1.71
CA ALA A 66 5.99 14.22 2.56
C ALA A 66 7.38 14.29 1.87
N LYS A 67 7.44 14.68 0.60
CA LYS A 67 8.66 14.84 -0.21
C LYS A 67 9.53 13.59 -0.33
N ARG A 68 8.93 12.41 -0.11
CA ARG A 68 9.56 11.10 -0.24
C ARG A 68 8.55 10.04 -0.68
N LEU A 69 9.06 8.91 -1.15
CA LEU A 69 8.29 7.68 -1.25
C LEU A 69 8.23 7.00 0.12
N GLY A 70 7.14 6.32 0.41
CA GLY A 70 7.11 5.37 1.54
C GLY A 70 7.93 4.12 1.20
N THR A 71 8.43 3.42 2.21
CA THR A 71 9.14 2.15 1.99
C THR A 71 8.21 0.94 2.18
N PRO A 72 8.52 -0.21 1.54
CA PRO A 72 7.80 -1.45 1.80
C PRO A 72 7.81 -1.86 3.28
N GLU A 73 8.90 -1.56 3.99
CA GLU A 73 9.07 -1.88 5.42
C GLU A 73 8.11 -1.06 6.29
N GLU A 74 8.00 0.26 6.06
CA GLU A 74 7.04 1.12 6.77
C GLU A 74 5.59 0.63 6.57
N PHE A 75 5.26 0.25 5.33
CA PHE A 75 3.94 -0.30 5.02
C PHE A 75 3.72 -1.69 5.66
N GLY A 76 4.75 -2.52 5.63
CA GLY A 76 4.74 -3.86 6.22
C GLY A 76 4.58 -3.84 7.74
N GLN A 77 5.14 -2.84 8.43
CA GLN A 77 4.96 -2.66 9.87
C GLN A 77 3.49 -2.43 10.25
N ILE A 78 2.77 -1.61 9.49
CA ILE A 78 1.34 -1.39 9.72
C ILE A 78 0.53 -2.65 9.41
N CYS A 79 0.87 -3.38 8.34
CA CYS A 79 0.25 -4.66 8.04
C CYS A 79 0.46 -5.66 9.18
N ALA A 80 1.69 -5.79 9.68
CA ALA A 80 2.02 -6.66 10.80
C ALA A 80 1.27 -6.28 12.09
N PHE A 81 1.11 -4.98 12.37
CA PHE A 81 0.31 -4.50 13.49
C PHE A 81 -1.16 -4.92 13.36
N LEU A 82 -1.77 -4.77 12.19
CA LEU A 82 -3.16 -5.19 11.95
C LEU A 82 -3.36 -6.71 12.05
N CYS A 83 -2.33 -7.50 11.75
CA CYS A 83 -2.35 -8.96 11.93
C CYS A 83 -2.01 -9.41 13.36
N SER A 84 -1.71 -8.48 14.27
CA SER A 84 -1.30 -8.80 15.63
C SER A 84 -2.50 -8.95 16.59
N VAL A 85 -2.24 -9.54 17.75
CA VAL A 85 -3.22 -9.61 18.86
C VAL A 85 -3.67 -8.23 19.36
N HIS A 86 -2.89 -7.18 19.10
CA HIS A 86 -3.18 -5.82 19.55
C HIS A 86 -4.27 -5.13 18.72
N ALA A 87 -4.60 -5.68 17.55
CA ALA A 87 -5.57 -5.11 16.61
C ALA A 87 -6.93 -5.84 16.60
N GLY A 88 -7.21 -6.72 17.57
CA GLY A 88 -8.44 -7.53 17.59
C GLY A 88 -9.76 -6.74 17.65
N TYR A 89 -9.71 -5.44 17.98
CA TYR A 89 -10.86 -4.54 17.98
C TYR A 89 -10.88 -3.57 16.78
N LEU A 90 -9.98 -3.74 15.81
CA LEU A 90 -9.85 -2.93 14.60
C LEU A 90 -10.34 -3.74 13.40
N THR A 91 -11.54 -3.44 12.90
CA THR A 91 -12.14 -4.12 11.73
C THR A 91 -13.05 -3.15 10.97
N GLY A 92 -13.06 -3.24 9.64
CA GLY A 92 -13.82 -2.38 8.72
C GLY A 92 -12.93 -1.66 7.70
#